data_AF-A0A967LEQ1-F1
#
_entry.id   AF-A0A967LEQ1-F1
#
_cell.length_a   1.000
_cell.length_b   1.000
_cell.length_c   1.000
_cell.angle_alpha   90.00
_cell.angle_beta   90.00
_cell.angle_gamma   90.00
#
_symmetry.space_group_name_H-M   'P 1'
#
loop_
_entity.id
_entity.type
_entity.pdbx_description
1 polymer ?
#
loop_
_entity_poly.entity_id
_entity_poly.type
_entity_poly.pdbx_seq_one_letter_code
_entity_poly.pdbx_strand_id
1 'polypeptide(L)' 'LEAAAARGVDVRLILPNRANHGIMDAGNLVAARKLLRAGAKVYHYPRMTHLKAMVCDGWAIVGSANLDTI' A
#
# COMPACT_ATOMS: atom_id res chain seq x y z
N LEU A 1 4.37 -6.01 6.28
CA LEU A 1 4.09 -4.62 6.70
C LEU A 1 3.31 -4.55 8.03
N GLU A 2 2.25 -5.34 8.24
CA GLU A 2 1.49 -5.35 9.52
C GLU A 2 2.38 -5.56 10.75
N ALA A 3 3.27 -6.56 10.72
CA ALA A 3 4.21 -6.80 11.81
C ALA A 3 5.21 -5.65 12.05
N ALA A 4 5.52 -4.86 11.03
CA ALA A 4 6.40 -3.69 11.18
C ALA A 4 5.65 -2.54 11.86
N ALA A 5 4.42 -2.26 11.40
CA ALA A 5 3.55 -1.27 12.02
C ALA A 5 3.28 -1.61 13.50
N ALA A 6 3.01 -2.88 13.81
CA ALA A 6 2.81 -3.35 15.18
C ALA A 6 4.03 -3.16 16.11
N ARG A 7 5.25 -3.06 15.55
CA ARG A 7 6.48 -2.75 16.30
C ARG A 7 6.77 -1.24 16.41
N GLY A 8 5.87 -0.38 15.90
CA GLY A 8 6.03 1.08 15.93
C GLY A 8 6.77 1.69 14.75
N VAL A 9 7.04 0.92 13.68
CA VAL A 9 7.61 1.47 12.45
C VAL A 9 6.56 2.34 11.73
N ASP A 10 6.96 3.52 11.21
CA ASP A 10 6.06 4.39 10.44
C ASP A 10 5.77 3.79 9.05
N VAL A 11 4.73 2.97 8.98
CA VAL A 11 4.28 2.35 7.74
C VAL A 11 3.20 3.22 7.10
N ARG A 12 3.40 3.56 5.82
CA ARG A 12 2.44 4.33 5.02
C ARG A 12 2.08 3.57 3.75
N LEU A 13 0.80 3.34 3.53
CA LEU A 13 0.27 2.79 2.29
C LEU A 13 -0.40 3.91 1.49
N ILE A 14 -0.03 4.04 0.22
CA ILE A 14 -0.66 4.97 -0.71
C ILE A 14 -1.34 4.16 -1.81
N LEU A 15 -2.65 4.35 -1.96
CA LEU A 15 -3.46 3.69 -2.98
C LEU A 15 -4.04 4.73 -3.95
N PRO A 16 -4.30 4.41 -5.22
CA PRO A 16 -5.11 5.27 -6.07
C PRO A 16 -6.52 5.39 -5.50
N ASN A 17 -7.16 6.56 -5.63
CA ASN A 17 -8.54 6.75 -5.19
C ASN A 17 -9.54 5.84 -5.94
N ARG A 18 -9.21 5.45 -7.16
CA ARG A 18 -9.94 4.45 -7.95
C ARG A 18 -8.95 3.63 -8.76
N ALA A 19 -8.96 2.31 -8.59
CA ALA A 19 -8.19 1.39 -9.43
C ALA A 19 -8.88 1.12 -10.78
N ASN A 20 -8.14 0.60 -11.76
CA ASN A 20 -8.68 0.22 -13.08
C ASN A 20 -9.63 -0.98 -13.02
N HIS A 21 -9.52 -1.82 -11.99
CA HIS A 21 -10.27 -3.07 -11.85
C HIS A 21 -10.87 -3.18 -10.44
N GLY A 22 -12.19 -3.39 -10.35
CA GLY A 22 -12.91 -3.41 -9.06
C GLY A 22 -12.47 -4.53 -8.11
N ILE A 23 -12.04 -5.68 -8.62
CA ILE A 23 -11.52 -6.78 -7.79
C ILE A 23 -10.23 -6.35 -7.07
N MET A 24 -9.33 -5.65 -7.77
CA MET A 24 -8.08 -5.18 -7.17
C MET A 24 -8.34 -4.07 -6.16
N ASP A 25 -9.34 -3.23 -6.43
CA ASP A 25 -9.78 -2.20 -5.48
C ASP A 25 -10.27 -2.83 -4.17
N ALA A 26 -11.09 -3.88 -4.25
CA ALA A 26 -11.55 -4.61 -3.07
C ALA A 26 -10.39 -5.27 -2.30
N GLY A 27 -9.44 -5.89 -3.01
CA GLY A 27 -8.22 -6.46 -2.43
C GLY A 27 -7.37 -5.41 -1.69
N ASN A 28 -7.17 -4.25 -2.32
CA ASN A 28 -6.46 -3.11 -1.74
C ASN A 28 -7.15 -2.60 -0.47
N LEU A 29 -8.48 -2.52 -0.45
CA LEU A 29 -9.24 -2.11 0.74
C LEU A 29 -9.11 -3.12 1.90
N VAL A 30 -9.06 -4.42 1.61
CA VAL A 30 -8.81 -5.45 2.63
C VAL A 30 -7.40 -5.29 3.22
N ALA A 31 -6.39 -5.11 2.38
CA ALA A 31 -5.01 -4.89 2.82
C ALA A 31 -4.88 -3.59 3.64
N ALA A 32 -5.48 -2.50 3.16
CA ALA A 32 -5.52 -1.21 3.84
C ALA A 32 -6.15 -1.33 5.23
N ARG A 33 -7.28 -2.04 5.37
CA ARG A 33 -7.94 -2.25 6.66
C ARG A 33 -7.06 -3.02 7.65
N LYS A 34 -6.35 -4.05 7.20
CA LYS A 34 -5.41 -4.80 8.06
C LYS A 34 -4.26 -3.91 8.53
N LEU A 35 -3.68 -3.12 7.62
CA LEU A 35 -2.59 -2.20 7.95
C LEU A 35 -3.03 -1.07 8.88
N LEU A 36 -4.21 -0.50 8.69
CA LEU A 36 -4.79 0.49 9.61
C LEU A 36 -4.94 -0.07 11.03
N ARG A 37 -5.46 -1.30 11.18
CA ARG A 37 -5.57 -1.96 12.48
C ARG A 37 -4.22 -2.21 13.15
N ALA A 38 -3.18 -2.43 12.35
CA ALA A 38 -1.81 -2.60 12.85
C ALA A 38 -1.09 -1.27 13.17
N GLY A 39 -1.74 -0.12 12.98
CA GLY A 39 -1.18 1.21 13.29
C GLY A 39 -0.52 1.93 12.11
N ALA A 40 -0.64 1.39 10.89
CA ALA A 40 -0.16 2.08 9.69
C ALA A 40 -1.07 3.23 9.28
N LYS A 41 -0.55 4.14 8.45
CA LYS A 41 -1.31 5.23 7.84
C LYS A 41 -1.68 4.86 6.40
N VAL A 42 -2.93 5.10 6.01
CA VAL A 42 -3.39 4.86 4.64
C VAL A 42 -3.80 6.18 4.01
N TYR A 43 -3.33 6.42 2.79
CA TYR A 43 -3.61 7.61 2.01
C TYR A 43 -4.15 7.23 0.63
N HIS A 44 -5.07 8.05 0.11
CA HIS A 44 -5.53 7.94 -1.26
C HIS A 44 -4.86 9.02 -2.11
N TYR A 45 -4.20 8.60 -3.18
CA TYR A 45 -3.71 9.50 -4.22
C TYR A 45 -4.92 9.96 -5.07
N PRO A 46 -5.09 11.26 -5.34
CA PRO A 46 -6.34 11.82 -5.86
C PRO A 46 -6.68 11.36 -7.29
N ARG A 47 -5.73 10.77 -8.01
CA ARG A 47 -5.94 10.23 -9.37
C ARG A 47 -5.53 8.76 -9.42
N MET A 48 -5.81 8.11 -10.55
CA MET A 48 -5.23 6.81 -10.84
C MET A 48 -3.70 6.94 -10.91
N THR A 49 -3.00 5.97 -10.32
CA THR A 49 -1.55 5.83 -10.44
C THR A 49 -1.20 4.37 -10.70
N HIS A 50 -0.26 4.15 -11.62
CA HIS A 50 0.36 2.84 -11.88
C HIS A 50 1.72 2.71 -11.20
N LEU A 51 2.07 3.61 -10.28
CA LEU A 51 3.34 3.54 -9.57
C LEU A 51 3.38 2.26 -8.73
N LYS A 52 4.44 1.47 -8.92
CA LYS A 52 4.75 0.28 -8.12
C LYS A 52 6.12 0.52 -7.53
N ALA A 53 6.11 1.17 -6.38
CA ALA A 53 7.31 1.59 -5.71
C ALA A 53 7.13 1.50 -4.20
N MET A 54 8.24 1.31 -3.51
CA MET A 54 8.31 1.31 -2.06
C MET A 54 9.63 1.94 -1.65
N VAL A 55 9.59 2.74 -0.60
CA VAL A 55 10.78 3.26 0.08
C VAL A 55 10.83 2.64 1.46
N CYS A 56 11.99 2.17 1.87
CA CYS A 56 12.24 1.56 3.18
C CYS A 56 13.62 2.02 3.66
N ASP A 57 13.63 2.89 4.66
CA ASP A 57 14.85 3.47 5.24
C ASP A 57 15.83 3.99 4.16
N GLY A 58 16.98 3.32 3.99
CA GLY A 58 18.04 3.71 3.06
C GLY A 58 17.91 3.19 1.63
N TRP A 59 16.82 2.52 1.27
CA TRP A 59 16.64 1.96 -0.08
C TRP A 59 15.21 2.15 -0.61
N ALA A 60 15.11 2.05 -1.94
CA ALA A 60 13.85 2.11 -2.65
C ALA A 60 13.81 1.06 -3.75
N ILE A 61 12.60 0.61 -4.06
CA ILE A 61 12.31 -0.19 -5.25
C ILE A 61 11.33 0.56 -6.13
N VAL A 62 11.56 0.46 -7.43
CA VAL A 62 10.70 0.99 -8.48
C VAL A 62 10.69 -0.03 -9.61
N GLY A 63 9.52 -0.40 -10.10
CA GLY A 63 9.44 -1.40 -11.16
C GLY A 63 8.06 -1.54 -11.79
N SER A 64 7.94 -2.55 -12.64
CA SER A 64 6.71 -2.92 -13.33
C SER A 64 5.87 -3.94 -12.57
N ALA A 65 6.47 -4.72 -11.66
CA ALA A 65 5.79 -5.71 -10.83
C ALA A 65 5.01 -5.04 -9.70
N ASN A 66 3.78 -5.52 -9.45
CA ASN A 66 2.95 -5.06 -8.34
C ASN A 66 3.51 -5.56 -6.99
N LEU A 67 3.08 -4.91 -5.90
CA LEU A 67 3.48 -5.25 -4.52
C LEU A 67 2.44 -6.17 -3.85
N ASP A 68 1.99 -7.18 -4.58
CA ASP A 68 1.03 -8.18 -4.15
C ASP A 68 1.53 -9.60 -4.48
N THR A 69 0.75 -10.60 -4.08
CA THR A 69 1.09 -12.02 -4.22
C THR A 69 0.14 -12.75 -5.18
N ILE A 70 -0.63 -12.02 -5.99
CA ILE A 70 -1.65 -12.56 -6.91
C ILE A 70 -1.21 -12.27 -8.35
#